data_AF-A0AA40RYR5-F1
#
_entry.id   AF-A0AA40RYR5-F1
#
_cell.length_a   1.000
_cell.length_b   1.000
_cell.length_c   1.000
_cell.angle_alpha   90.00
_cell.angle_beta   90.00
_cell.angle_gamma   90.00
#
_symmetry.space_group_name_H-M   'P 1'
#
loop_
_entity.id
_entity.type
_entity.pdbx_description
1 polymer ?
#
loop_
_entity_poly.entity_id
_entity_poly.type
_entity_poly.pdbx_seq_one_letter_code
_entity_poly.pdbx_strand_id
1 'polypeptide(L)'
;HETLPVNIVFIVEGSEETASRYLQEYLVKHTQGLTADLVIWESGGKNDDGVLEIFGGNKGIVTFDLAVTTANTDLHSSLAGVVDSAAIRLSQAIATLFDKHGRIIVPHFFDDVLPPNQREKDLVAALPITPESLIEKYSLNAPLYT
;
A
#
# COMPACT_ATOMS: atom_id res chain seq x y z
N HIS A 1 -8.37 -3.48 -44.31
CA HIS A 1 -7.41 -2.64 -43.57
C HIS A 1 -6.30 -3.55 -43.10
N GLU A 2 -5.03 -3.33 -43.49
CA GLU A 2 -3.94 -4.31 -43.31
C GLU A 2 -2.83 -3.88 -42.34
N THR A 3 -2.99 -2.78 -41.58
CA THR A 3 -2.00 -2.32 -40.58
C THR A 3 -2.67 -1.74 -39.34
N LEU A 4 -2.00 -1.87 -38.18
CA LEU A 4 -2.45 -1.29 -36.91
C LEU A 4 -2.30 0.24 -36.93
N PRO A 5 -3.24 0.99 -36.32
CA PRO A 5 -3.21 2.45 -36.32
C PRO A 5 -2.18 3.05 -35.35
N VAL A 6 -1.55 2.22 -34.51
CA VAL A 6 -0.57 2.62 -33.49
C VAL A 6 0.53 1.56 -33.36
N ASN A 7 1.68 1.99 -32.85
CA ASN A 7 2.73 1.08 -32.41
C ASN A 7 2.36 0.49 -31.04
N ILE A 8 2.62 -0.81 -30.84
CA ILE A 8 2.35 -1.50 -29.59
C ILE A 8 3.66 -2.08 -29.07
N VAL A 9 4.01 -1.74 -27.83
CA VAL A 9 5.17 -2.28 -27.12
C VAL A 9 4.66 -3.07 -25.92
N PHE A 10 5.04 -4.34 -25.84
CA PHE A 10 4.74 -5.18 -24.67
C PHE A 10 5.96 -5.24 -23.77
N ILE A 11 5.75 -4.99 -22.47
CA ILE A 11 6.70 -5.30 -21.41
C ILE A 11 6.03 -6.34 -20.54
N VAL A 12 6.64 -7.52 -20.45
CA VAL A 12 6.14 -8.63 -19.63
C VAL A 12 7.26 -9.04 -18.71
N GLU A 13 7.03 -8.94 -17.40
CA GLU A 13 7.99 -9.34 -16.38
C GLU A 13 7.49 -10.57 -15.61
N GLY A 14 8.34 -11.15 -14.77
CA GLY A 14 8.04 -12.35 -13.99
C GLY A 14 8.34 -12.22 -12.50
N SER A 15 8.53 -11.00 -12.00
CA SER A 15 8.94 -10.73 -10.62
C SER A 15 8.01 -9.76 -9.90
N GLU A 16 6.84 -9.44 -10.47
CA GLU A 16 5.83 -8.53 -9.93
C GLU A 16 5.49 -8.90 -8.47
N GLU A 17 5.13 -10.17 -8.24
CA GLU A 17 4.81 -10.75 -6.92
C GLU A 17 5.99 -10.77 -5.93
N THR A 18 7.18 -10.39 -6.40
CA THR A 18 8.41 -10.23 -5.62
C THR A 18 8.97 -8.80 -5.74
N ALA A 19 8.06 -7.83 -5.78
CA ALA A 19 8.33 -6.39 -5.86
C ALA A 19 9.04 -5.95 -7.15
N SER A 20 8.69 -6.56 -8.29
CA SER A 20 9.22 -6.23 -9.62
C SER A 20 10.74 -6.18 -9.65
N ARG A 21 11.39 -7.11 -8.94
CA ARG A 21 12.84 -7.12 -8.78
C ARG A 21 13.51 -7.09 -10.15
N TYR A 22 14.38 -6.11 -10.39
CA TYR A 22 15.10 -5.84 -11.64
C TYR A 22 14.33 -5.12 -12.76
N LEU A 23 13.04 -4.81 -12.59
CA LEU A 23 12.27 -4.10 -13.61
C LEU A 23 12.86 -2.71 -13.87
N GLN A 24 13.24 -1.98 -12.82
CA GLN A 24 13.84 -0.65 -12.96
C GLN A 24 15.13 -0.68 -13.80
N GLU A 25 16.04 -1.61 -13.51
CA GLU A 25 17.28 -1.80 -14.25
C GLU A 25 17.02 -2.17 -15.71
N TYR A 26 16.00 -2.98 -15.98
CA TYR A 26 15.56 -3.32 -17.33
C TYR A 26 15.08 -2.08 -18.10
N LEU A 27 14.22 -1.27 -17.48
CA LEU A 27 13.66 -0.06 -18.11
C LEU A 27 14.76 0.98 -18.42
N VAL A 28 15.73 1.16 -17.51
CA VAL A 28 16.89 2.05 -17.73
C VAL A 28 17.76 1.54 -18.88
N LYS A 29 17.96 0.22 -18.99
CA LYS A 29 18.78 -0.36 -20.07
C LYS A 29 18.11 -0.25 -21.45
N HIS A 30 16.78 -0.27 -21.52
CA HIS A 30 16.02 -0.36 -22.77
C HIS A 30 15.22 0.90 -23.14
N THR A 31 15.50 2.04 -22.48
CA THR A 31 14.70 3.27 -22.58
C THR A 31 14.36 3.74 -24.00
N GLN A 32 15.31 3.67 -24.94
CA GLN A 32 15.09 4.13 -26.33
C GLN A 32 13.97 3.38 -27.06
N GLY A 33 13.71 2.11 -26.71
CA GLY A 33 12.65 1.30 -27.33
C GLY A 33 11.30 1.35 -26.59
N LEU A 34 11.23 2.07 -25.47
CA LEU A 34 10.07 2.07 -24.56
C LEU A 34 9.35 3.42 -24.50
N THR A 35 9.69 4.36 -25.38
CA THR A 35 8.98 5.64 -25.46
C THR A 35 7.57 5.40 -26.00
N ALA A 36 6.55 5.84 -25.25
CA ALA A 36 5.14 5.67 -25.61
C ALA A 36 4.31 6.86 -25.12
N ASP A 37 3.21 7.16 -25.82
CA ASP A 37 2.24 8.20 -25.42
C ASP A 37 1.31 7.74 -24.28
N LEU A 38 1.15 6.42 -24.11
CA LEU A 38 0.29 5.82 -23.10
C LEU A 38 0.88 4.50 -22.61
N VAL A 39 0.83 4.29 -21.28
CA VAL A 39 1.10 3.01 -20.65
C VAL A 39 -0.22 2.47 -20.12
N ILE A 40 -0.56 1.24 -20.53
CA ILE A 40 -1.70 0.49 -20.00
C ILE A 40 -1.11 -0.52 -19.02
N TRP A 41 -1.53 -0.43 -17.76
CA TRP A 41 -1.04 -1.30 -16.69
C TRP A 41 -1.58 -2.74 -16.85
N GLU A 42 -0.94 -3.71 -16.20
CA GLU A 42 -1.24 -5.13 -16.39
C GLU A 42 -2.61 -5.55 -15.83
N SER A 43 -3.08 -4.86 -14.78
CA SER A 43 -4.32 -5.14 -14.09
C SER A 43 -5.37 -4.04 -14.25
N GLY A 44 -6.63 -4.47 -14.21
CA GLY A 44 -7.83 -3.66 -14.27
C GLY A 44 -9.06 -4.53 -14.00
N GLY A 45 -10.20 -3.90 -13.72
CA GLY A 45 -11.39 -4.63 -13.29
C GLY A 45 -12.69 -3.89 -13.51
N LYS A 46 -13.78 -4.59 -13.18
CA LYS A 46 -15.10 -3.99 -13.04
C LYS A 46 -15.49 -4.02 -11.57
N ASN A 47 -16.21 -2.99 -11.12
CA ASN A 47 -16.79 -2.99 -9.80
C ASN A 47 -17.97 -3.97 -9.69
N ASP A 48 -18.58 -4.05 -8.50
CA ASP A 48 -19.69 -4.98 -8.20
C ASP A 48 -20.94 -4.70 -9.07
N ASP A 49 -21.07 -3.48 -9.62
CA ASP A 49 -22.15 -3.06 -10.54
C ASP A 49 -21.81 -3.34 -12.03
N GLY A 50 -20.65 -3.94 -12.31
CA GLY A 50 -20.19 -4.26 -13.67
C GLY A 50 -19.64 -3.05 -14.44
N VAL A 51 -19.41 -1.92 -13.78
CA VAL A 51 -18.81 -0.71 -14.36
C VAL A 51 -17.29 -0.88 -14.43
N LEU A 52 -16.69 -0.54 -15.57
CA LEU A 52 -15.24 -0.57 -15.75
C LEU A 52 -14.56 0.48 -14.86
N GLU A 53 -13.57 0.05 -14.08
CA GLU A 53 -12.78 0.94 -13.25
C GLU A 53 -11.45 1.29 -13.94
N ILE A 54 -11.11 2.58 -13.90
CA ILE A 54 -9.85 3.10 -14.46
C ILE A 54 -9.13 3.84 -13.34
N PHE A 55 -7.97 3.32 -12.95
CA PHE A 55 -7.14 3.88 -11.89
C PHE A 55 -5.94 4.62 -12.48
N GLY A 56 -5.53 5.71 -11.83
CA GLY A 56 -4.43 6.58 -12.26
C GLY A 56 -3.18 6.51 -11.38
N GLY A 57 -3.11 5.57 -10.43
CA GLY A 57 -1.97 5.48 -9.52
C GLY A 57 -2.12 4.40 -8.46
N ASN A 58 -1.00 4.12 -7.80
CA ASN A 58 -0.87 3.15 -6.71
C ASN A 58 -0.34 3.85 -5.45
N LYS A 59 -0.70 3.35 -4.28
CA LYS A 59 0.01 3.71 -3.04
C LYS A 59 1.37 3.04 -3.02
N GLY A 60 2.37 3.73 -2.49
CA GLY A 60 3.67 3.13 -2.16
C GLY A 60 3.63 2.27 -0.90
N ILE A 61 4.70 1.54 -0.64
CA ILE A 61 4.90 0.73 0.57
C ILE A 61 6.35 0.89 1.08
N VAL A 62 6.49 0.90 2.40
CA VAL A 62 7.77 0.73 3.08
C VAL A 62 7.60 -0.34 4.15
N THR A 63 8.55 -1.27 4.22
CA THR A 63 8.59 -2.33 5.24
C THR A 63 9.89 -2.20 6.03
N PHE A 64 9.83 -2.51 7.32
CA PHE A 64 10.99 -2.47 8.21
C PHE A 64 10.83 -3.49 9.32
N ASP A 65 11.97 -3.98 9.82
CA ASP A 65 12.01 -4.88 10.97
C ASP A 65 12.23 -4.09 12.27
N LEU A 66 11.49 -4.46 13.31
CA LEU A 66 11.66 -3.94 14.65
C LEU A 66 11.99 -5.08 15.61
N ALA A 67 13.15 -5.01 16.26
CA ALA A 67 13.63 -6.04 17.17
C ALA A 67 13.96 -5.47 18.55
N VAL A 68 13.64 -6.23 19.59
CA VAL A 68 13.99 -5.93 20.98
C VAL A 68 14.59 -7.17 21.62
N THR A 69 15.73 -7.02 22.29
CA THR A 69 16.38 -8.09 23.04
C THR A 69 16.52 -7.63 24.49
N THR A 70 15.94 -8.38 25.44
CA THR A 70 16.01 -8.07 26.88
C THR A 70 16.79 -9.09 27.70
N ALA A 71 17.03 -10.30 27.16
CA ALA A 71 17.82 -11.34 27.81
C ALA A 71 18.50 -12.23 26.75
N ASN A 72 19.55 -12.95 27.15
CA ASN A 72 20.28 -13.89 26.28
C ASN A 72 19.57 -15.25 26.14
N THR A 73 18.56 -15.50 26.98
CA THR A 73 17.75 -16.72 26.99
C THR A 73 16.33 -16.37 27.37
N ASP A 74 15.38 -17.25 27.04
CA ASP A 74 14.02 -17.15 27.56
C ASP A 74 13.99 -17.27 29.08
N LEU A 75 13.07 -16.55 29.71
CA LEU A 75 12.91 -16.52 31.16
C LEU A 75 11.53 -17.02 31.56
N HIS A 76 11.44 -17.63 32.75
CA HIS A 76 10.16 -18.04 33.32
C HIS A 76 9.28 -16.81 33.61
N SER A 77 8.00 -16.83 33.21
CA SER A 77 7.10 -15.68 33.28
C SER A 77 6.81 -15.18 34.70
N SER A 78 7.09 -15.98 35.74
CA SER A 78 7.05 -15.53 37.13
C SER A 78 7.98 -14.34 37.42
N LEU A 79 8.99 -14.09 36.56
CA LEU A 79 9.89 -12.95 36.66
C LEU A 79 9.32 -11.67 36.03
N ALA A 80 8.15 -11.70 35.37
CA ALA A 80 7.58 -10.54 34.68
C ALA A 80 7.29 -9.33 35.60
N GLY A 81 7.20 -9.55 36.92
CA GLY A 81 7.06 -8.46 37.89
C GLY A 81 8.37 -7.72 38.20
N VAL A 82 9.53 -8.25 37.79
CA VAL A 82 10.86 -7.71 38.13
C VAL A 82 11.82 -7.63 36.94
N VAL A 83 11.52 -8.31 35.82
CA VAL A 83 12.31 -8.29 34.59
C VAL A 83 11.47 -7.71 33.46
N ASP A 84 12.04 -6.76 32.73
CA ASP A 84 11.40 -6.13 31.59
C ASP A 84 11.31 -7.09 30.39
N SER A 85 10.14 -7.12 29.75
CA SER A 85 9.81 -8.07 28.69
C SER A 85 10.02 -7.45 27.32
N ALA A 86 10.77 -8.13 26.45
CA ALA A 86 10.93 -7.73 25.06
C ALA A 86 9.58 -7.56 24.35
N ALA A 87 8.60 -8.44 24.63
CA ALA A 87 7.27 -8.36 24.05
C ALA A 87 6.53 -7.08 24.49
N ILE A 88 6.58 -6.74 25.78
CA ILE A 88 5.92 -5.53 26.31
C ILE A 88 6.58 -4.27 25.74
N ARG A 89 7.91 -4.19 25.73
CA ARG A 89 8.65 -3.07 25.13
C ARG A 89 8.32 -2.90 23.64
N LEU A 90 8.29 -4.00 22.89
CA LEU A 90 7.96 -3.99 21.47
C LEU A 90 6.51 -3.51 21.24
N SER A 91 5.55 -4.00 22.03
CA SER A 91 4.16 -3.52 21.96
C SER A 91 4.04 -2.04 22.27
N GLN A 92 4.76 -1.54 23.29
CA GLN A 92 4.79 -0.12 23.63
C GLN A 92 5.39 0.71 22.49
N ALA A 93 6.49 0.27 21.88
CA ALA A 93 7.10 0.96 20.74
C ALA A 93 6.14 1.05 19.54
N ILE A 94 5.48 -0.06 19.19
CA ILE A 94 4.48 -0.09 18.10
C ILE A 94 3.32 0.86 18.40
N ALA A 95 2.85 0.90 19.66
CA ALA A 95 1.78 1.79 20.08
C ALA A 95 2.14 3.28 19.97
N THR A 96 3.42 3.64 19.88
CA THR A 96 3.82 5.05 19.64
C THR A 96 3.71 5.49 18.18
N LEU A 97 3.48 4.57 17.25
CA LEU A 97 3.42 4.89 15.82
C LEU A 97 2.05 5.43 15.40
N PHE A 98 1.00 5.11 16.15
CA PHE A 98 -0.39 5.45 15.83
C PHE A 98 -1.11 6.07 17.03
N ASP A 99 -2.08 6.94 16.79
CA ASP A 99 -3.04 7.36 17.80
C ASP A 99 -4.17 6.33 17.99
N LYS A 100 -5.10 6.63 18.90
CA LYS A 100 -6.27 5.78 19.19
C LYS A 100 -7.26 5.64 18.02
N HIS A 101 -7.10 6.44 16.97
CA HIS A 101 -7.92 6.43 15.76
C HIS A 101 -7.18 5.84 14.56
N GLY A 102 -5.99 5.25 14.76
CA GLY A 102 -5.19 4.66 13.69
C GLY A 102 -4.44 5.67 12.82
N ARG A 103 -4.42 6.95 13.21
CA ARG A 103 -3.62 7.96 12.49
C ARG A 103 -2.15 7.81 12.88
N ILE A 104 -1.26 7.87 11.91
CA ILE A 104 0.18 7.86 12.15
C ILE A 104 0.58 9.14 12.89
N ILE A 105 1.34 9.00 13.99
CA ILE A 105 1.79 10.12 14.83
C ILE A 105 3.31 10.27 14.87
N VAL A 106 4.01 9.60 13.94
CA VAL A 106 5.45 9.78 13.75
C VAL A 106 5.71 11.25 13.35
N PRO A 107 6.63 11.97 14.03
CA PRO A 107 6.97 13.34 13.67
C PRO A 107 7.36 13.46 12.20
N HIS A 108 6.92 14.55 11.56
CA HIS A 108 7.20 14.87 10.15
C HIS A 108 6.60 13.91 9.11
N PHE A 109 5.81 12.92 9.52
CA PHE A 109 5.26 11.91 8.60
C PHE A 109 4.41 12.49 7.46
N PHE A 110 3.69 13.58 7.72
CA PHE A 110 2.79 14.20 6.75
C PHE A 110 3.39 15.42 6.03
N ASP A 111 4.65 15.77 6.30
CA ASP A 111 5.25 17.02 5.81
C ASP A 111 5.33 17.06 4.27
N ASP A 112 5.58 15.90 3.64
CA ASP A 112 5.67 15.75 2.18
C ASP A 112 4.37 15.27 1.52
N VAL A 113 3.27 15.13 2.28
CA VAL A 113 2.00 14.65 1.72
C VAL A 113 1.34 15.76 0.91
N LEU A 114 1.22 15.53 -0.39
CA LEU A 114 0.49 16.43 -1.29
C LEU A 114 -1.02 16.33 -1.03
N PRO A 115 -1.71 17.44 -0.71
CA PRO A 115 -3.15 17.40 -0.52
C PRO A 115 -3.86 17.18 -1.88
N PRO A 116 -4.96 16.42 -1.91
CA PRO A 116 -5.70 16.21 -3.14
C PRO A 116 -6.33 17.51 -3.63
N ASN A 117 -6.28 17.73 -4.95
CA ASN A 117 -6.96 18.81 -5.63
C ASN A 117 -8.48 18.54 -5.73
N GLN A 118 -9.24 19.52 -6.21
CA GLN A 118 -10.70 19.40 -6.27
C GLN A 118 -11.17 18.26 -7.19
N ARG A 119 -10.55 18.10 -8.35
CA ARG A 119 -10.89 17.03 -9.29
C ARG A 119 -10.70 15.65 -8.67
N GLU A 120 -9.61 15.43 -7.93
CA GLU A 120 -9.35 14.17 -7.24
C GLU A 120 -10.40 13.90 -6.16
N LYS A 121 -10.79 14.92 -5.39
CA LYS A 121 -11.87 14.80 -4.39
C LYS A 121 -13.21 14.46 -5.05
N ASP A 122 -13.55 15.11 -6.16
CA ASP A 122 -14.80 14.87 -6.88
C ASP A 122 -14.85 13.44 -7.45
N LEU A 123 -13.73 12.94 -7.97
CA LEU A 123 -13.61 11.56 -8.47
C LEU A 123 -13.80 10.54 -7.34
N VAL A 124 -13.20 10.76 -6.17
CA VAL A 124 -13.37 9.88 -5.01
C VAL A 124 -14.81 9.93 -4.49
N ALA A 125 -15.43 11.11 -4.42
CA ALA A 125 -16.82 11.26 -3.98
C ALA A 125 -17.83 10.61 -4.92
N ALA A 126 -17.47 10.41 -6.20
CA ALA A 126 -18.30 9.74 -7.19
C ALA A 126 -18.17 8.21 -7.18
N LEU A 127 -17.22 7.64 -6.41
CA LEU A 127 -17.09 6.19 -6.30
C LEU A 127 -18.33 5.60 -5.62
N PRO A 128 -18.87 4.46 -6.10
CA PRO A 128 -20.02 3.79 -5.50
C PRO A 128 -19.61 2.97 -4.26
N ILE A 129 -18.74 3.54 -3.42
CA ILE A 129 -18.22 2.91 -2.21
C ILE A 129 -18.67 3.74 -1.01
N THR A 130 -19.30 3.07 -0.05
CA THR A 130 -19.74 3.67 1.21
C THR A 130 -19.12 2.92 2.39
N PRO A 131 -19.02 3.55 3.57
CA PRO A 131 -18.67 2.86 4.81
C PRO A 131 -19.50 1.58 5.02
N GLU A 132 -20.81 1.65 4.78
CA GLU A 132 -21.76 0.56 4.95
C GLU A 132 -21.46 -0.59 3.98
N SER A 133 -21.22 -0.28 2.69
CA SER A 133 -20.90 -1.29 1.69
C SER A 133 -19.59 -2.01 1.99
N LEU A 134 -18.59 -1.32 2.55
CA LEU A 134 -17.34 -1.95 2.99
C LEU A 134 -17.55 -2.90 4.17
N ILE A 135 -18.34 -2.48 5.16
CA ILE A 135 -18.67 -3.31 6.33
C ILE A 135 -19.39 -4.58 5.89
N GLU A 136 -20.38 -4.47 5.02
CA GLU A 136 -21.13 -5.62 4.50
C GLU A 136 -20.24 -6.56 3.68
N LYS A 137 -19.51 -6.01 2.69
CA LYS A 137 -18.66 -6.78 1.77
C LYS A 137 -17.63 -7.64 2.49
N TYR A 138 -17.04 -7.11 3.57
CA TYR A 138 -16.00 -7.81 4.33
C TYR A 138 -16.47 -8.36 5.68
N SER A 139 -17.78 -8.29 5.97
CA SER A 139 -18.36 -8.74 7.25
C SER A 139 -17.61 -8.17 8.46
N LEU A 140 -17.34 -6.86 8.43
CA LEU A 140 -16.52 -6.21 9.44
C LEU A 140 -17.29 -6.04 10.75
N ASN A 141 -16.70 -6.54 11.84
CA ASN A 141 -17.18 -6.27 13.20
C ASN A 141 -16.45 -5.09 13.86
N ALA A 142 -15.34 -4.65 13.27
CA ALA A 142 -14.54 -3.53 13.75
C ALA A 142 -14.96 -2.23 13.03
N PRO A 143 -14.87 -1.07 13.70
CA PRO A 143 -15.15 0.21 13.06
C PRO A 143 -14.12 0.50 11.96
N LEU A 144 -14.54 1.23 10.93
CA LEU A 144 -13.61 1.81 9.97
C LEU A 144 -12.80 2.93 10.63
N TYR A 145 -11.56 3.10 10.20
CA TYR A 145 -10.79 4.29 10.54
C TYR A 145 -11.43 5.51 9.86
N THR A 146 -11.75 6.53 10.66
CA THR A 146 -12.37 7.79 10.23
C THR A 146 -11.40 8.94 10.40
#